data_AF-A0A9K3HSR6-F1
#
_entry.id   AF-A0A9K3HSR6-F1
#
_cell.length_a   1.000
_cell.length_b   1.000
_cell.length_c   1.000
_cell.angle_alpha   90.00
_cell.angle_beta   90.00
_cell.angle_gamma   90.00
#
_symmetry.space_group_name_H-M   'P 1'
#
loop_
_entity.id
_entity.type
_entity.pdbx_description
1 polymer ?
#
loop_
_entity_poly.entity_id
_entity_poly.type
_entity_poly.pdbx_seq_one_letter_code
_entity_poly.pdbx_strand_id
1 'polypeptide(L)'
;MLAAMFSGHHTVCKDDKGYVFIDRDGKHFRHILNWLRDGVAPVSNLSDLERVELLREAEYYQLLGLVDMINEFLNKKKDEQTHTDLTRTDIIKCVQYANGGCVRLMGVNLSGLDLSKLV
;
A
#
# COMPACT_ATOMS: atom_id res chain seq x y z
N MET A 1 -19.53 -1.32 5.81
CA MET A 1 -20.25 -2.48 6.39
C MET A 1 -20.63 -2.29 7.86
N LEU A 2 -19.66 -2.15 8.78
CA LEU A 2 -19.94 -2.15 10.24
C LEU A 2 -20.96 -1.08 10.67
N ALA A 3 -20.86 0.12 10.12
CA ALA A 3 -21.84 1.18 10.38
C ALA A 3 -23.29 0.75 10.05
N ALA A 4 -23.51 0.00 8.97
CA ALA A 4 -24.83 -0.51 8.61
C ALA A 4 -25.31 -1.57 9.61
N MET A 5 -24.45 -2.54 9.97
CA MET A 5 -24.77 -3.58 10.96
C MET A 5 -25.22 -2.97 12.30
N PHE A 6 -24.51 -1.93 12.77
CA PHE A 6 -24.76 -1.31 14.07
C PHE A 6 -25.59 -0.02 14.00
N SER A 7 -26.22 0.27 12.86
CA SER A 7 -27.05 1.46 12.66
C SER A 7 -28.41 1.44 13.38
N GLY A 8 -28.81 0.29 13.93
CA GLY A 8 -30.16 0.06 14.45
C GLY A 8 -31.22 -0.21 13.37
N HIS A 9 -30.89 -0.05 12.09
CA HIS A 9 -31.80 -0.27 10.96
C HIS A 9 -31.70 -1.67 10.35
N HIS A 10 -30.75 -2.48 10.82
CA HIS A 10 -30.49 -3.84 10.32
C HIS A 10 -30.58 -4.83 11.49
N THR A 11 -31.25 -5.96 11.26
CA THR A 11 -31.28 -7.05 12.23
C THR A 11 -29.94 -7.77 12.22
N VAL A 12 -29.22 -7.71 13.33
CA VAL A 12 -27.97 -8.45 13.53
C VAL A 12 -28.22 -9.57 14.54
N CYS A 13 -27.92 -10.80 14.14
CA CYS A 13 -28.02 -11.95 15.03
C CYS A 13 -27.03 -11.80 16.20
N LYS A 14 -27.56 -11.89 17.42
CA LYS A 14 -26.79 -11.85 18.66
C LYS A 14 -26.98 -13.16 19.42
N ASP A 15 -25.96 -13.58 20.14
CA ASP A 15 -26.09 -14.69 21.08
C ASP A 15 -26.85 -14.27 22.37
N ASP A 16 -27.07 -15.22 23.27
CA ASP A 16 -27.75 -15.00 24.55
C ASP A 16 -27.06 -13.97 25.45
N LYS A 17 -25.79 -13.65 25.18
CA LYS A 17 -24.99 -12.66 25.91
C LYS A 17 -24.92 -11.31 25.18
N GLY A 18 -25.55 -11.19 24.02
CA GLY A 18 -25.58 -9.98 23.20
C GLY A 18 -24.39 -9.79 22.27
N TYR A 19 -23.52 -10.79 22.11
CA TYR A 19 -22.38 -10.72 21.19
C TYR A 19 -22.82 -10.94 19.75
N VAL A 20 -22.19 -10.20 18.83
CA VAL A 20 -22.36 -10.37 17.39
C VAL A 20 -21.24 -11.24 16.85
N PHE A 21 -21.61 -12.29 16.12
CA PHE A 21 -20.64 -13.12 15.41
C PHE A 21 -20.32 -12.51 14.03
N ILE A 22 -19.03 -12.49 13.70
CA ILE A 22 -18.51 -12.11 12.38
C ILE A 22 -17.60 -13.25 11.93
N ASP A 23 -17.87 -13.81 10.75
CA ASP A 23 -17.11 -14.93 10.18
C ASP A 23 -15.83 -14.43 9.50
N ARG A 24 -14.90 -13.90 10.30
CA ARG A 24 -13.59 -13.39 9.88
C ARG A 24 -12.52 -13.70 10.91
N ASP A 25 -11.26 -13.67 10.48
CA ASP A 25 -10.12 -13.78 11.38
C ASP A 25 -10.02 -12.53 12.27
N GLY A 26 -10.03 -12.75 13.59
CA GLY A 26 -9.93 -11.69 14.60
C GLY A 26 -8.54 -11.07 14.74
N LYS A 27 -7.49 -11.67 14.15
CA LYS A 27 -6.09 -11.24 14.29
C LYS A 27 -5.90 -9.74 14.06
N HIS A 28 -6.46 -9.20 12.99
CA HIS A 28 -6.31 -7.80 12.59
C HIS A 28 -7.46 -6.89 13.04
N PHE A 29 -8.47 -7.45 13.70
CA PHE A 29 -9.66 -6.69 14.11
C PHE A 29 -9.32 -5.58 15.11
N ARG A 30 -8.23 -5.71 15.88
CA ARG A 30 -7.70 -4.64 16.73
C ARG A 30 -7.42 -3.35 15.94
N HIS A 31 -6.80 -3.47 14.77
CA HIS A 31 -6.47 -2.31 13.93
C HIS A 31 -7.72 -1.68 13.34
N ILE A 32 -8.70 -2.51 12.94
CA ILE A 32 -10.02 -2.06 12.50
C ILE A 32 -10.71 -1.23 13.58
N LEU A 33 -10.70 -1.70 14.84
CA LEU A 33 -11.29 -0.97 15.96
C LEU A 33 -10.55 0.33 16.28
N ASN A 34 -9.21 0.33 16.26
CA ASN A 34 -8.43 1.52 16.52
C ASN A 34 -8.68 2.59 15.45
N TRP A 35 -8.76 2.18 14.17
CA TRP A 35 -9.14 3.07 13.08
C TRP A 35 -10.52 3.72 13.31
N LEU A 36 -11.52 2.93 13.72
CA LEU A 36 -12.86 3.44 13.99
C LEU A 36 -12.95 4.37 15.21
N ARG A 37 -12.03 4.25 16.18
CA ARG A 37 -12.00 5.06 17.39
C ARG A 37 -11.26 6.39 17.18
N ASP A 38 -10.06 6.30 16.62
CA ASP A 38 -9.09 7.40 16.63
C ASP A 38 -8.87 7.99 15.23
N GLY A 39 -9.36 7.32 14.17
CA GLY A 39 -9.06 7.68 12.78
C GLY A 39 -7.60 7.47 12.39
N VAL A 40 -6.85 6.70 13.20
CA VAL A 40 -5.42 6.41 12.98
C VAL A 40 -5.19 4.92 13.15
N ALA A 41 -4.49 4.32 12.19
CA ALA A 41 -3.96 2.97 12.30
C ALA A 41 -2.42 3.05 12.25
N PRO A 42 -1.69 2.35 13.16
CA PRO A 42 -0.22 2.34 13.17
C PRO A 42 0.34 1.47 12.02
N VAL A 43 -0.01 1.80 10.78
CA VAL A 43 0.33 1.04 9.56
C VAL A 43 1.84 1.01 9.30
N SER A 44 2.57 2.02 9.77
CA SER A 44 4.03 2.09 9.67
C SER A 44 4.74 0.93 10.37
N ASN A 45 4.19 0.45 11.49
CA ASN A 45 4.87 -0.51 12.36
C ASN A 45 4.60 -1.97 11.97
N LEU A 46 3.69 -2.21 11.02
CA LEU A 46 3.33 -3.53 10.55
C LEU A 46 4.37 -4.06 9.54
N SER A 47 4.55 -5.38 9.48
CA SER A 47 5.27 -6.02 8.38
C SER A 47 4.51 -5.90 7.05
N ASP A 48 5.18 -6.16 5.93
CA ASP A 48 4.54 -6.11 4.61
C ASP A 48 3.39 -7.13 4.49
N LEU A 49 3.56 -8.32 5.05
CA LEU A 49 2.53 -9.35 5.11
C LEU A 49 1.32 -8.87 5.93
N GLU A 50 1.55 -8.33 7.12
CA GLU A 50 0.47 -7.84 7.98
C GLU A 50 -0.30 -6.67 7.36
N ARG A 51 0.36 -5.80 6.59
CA ARG A 51 -0.35 -4.74 5.84
C ARG A 51 -1.27 -5.32 4.78
N VAL A 52 -0.83 -6.34 4.04
CA VAL A 52 -1.67 -7.01 3.03
C VAL A 52 -2.85 -7.74 3.69
N GLU A 53 -2.62 -8.41 4.82
CA GLU A 53 -3.69 -9.05 5.60
C GLU A 53 -4.68 -8.00 6.12
N LEU A 54 -4.20 -6.90 6.69
CA LEU A 54 -5.04 -5.81 7.18
C LEU A 54 -5.82 -5.13 6.05
N LEU A 55 -5.22 -4.96 4.87
CA LEU A 55 -5.88 -4.42 3.68
C LEU A 55 -7.13 -5.24 3.32
N ARG A 56 -7.02 -6.58 3.31
CA ARG A 56 -8.15 -7.48 3.03
C ARG A 56 -9.27 -7.32 4.05
N GLU A 57 -8.94 -7.16 5.33
CA GLU A 57 -9.95 -6.89 6.35
C GLU A 57 -10.59 -5.51 6.16
N ALA A 58 -9.79 -4.46 5.88
CA ALA A 58 -10.30 -3.12 5.65
C ALA A 58 -11.26 -3.06 4.45
N GLU A 59 -10.97 -3.79 3.38
CA GLU A 59 -11.85 -3.98 2.22
C GLU A 59 -13.15 -4.69 2.62
N TYR A 60 -13.04 -5.80 3.36
CA TYR A 60 -14.21 -6.56 3.84
C TYR A 60 -15.16 -5.69 4.70
N TYR A 61 -14.61 -4.92 5.65
CA TYR A 61 -15.41 -4.03 6.49
C TYR A 61 -15.86 -2.74 5.76
N GLN A 62 -15.40 -2.54 4.52
CA GLN A 62 -15.65 -1.39 3.65
C GLN A 62 -15.20 -0.07 4.28
N LEU A 63 -13.98 -0.04 4.79
CA LEU A 63 -13.36 1.13 5.40
C LEU A 63 -12.44 1.82 4.38
N LEU A 64 -13.04 2.53 3.41
CA LEU A 64 -12.32 3.09 2.27
C LEU A 64 -11.14 3.99 2.68
N GLY A 65 -11.32 4.86 3.68
CA GLY A 65 -10.22 5.71 4.16
C GLY A 65 -9.04 4.94 4.74
N LEU A 66 -9.27 3.76 5.33
CA LEU A 66 -8.20 2.89 5.80
C LEU A 66 -7.53 2.16 4.62
N VAL A 67 -8.31 1.72 3.64
CA VAL A 67 -7.81 1.09 2.41
C VAL A 67 -6.86 2.04 1.67
N ASP A 68 -7.29 3.29 1.47
CA ASP A 68 -6.49 4.32 0.80
C ASP A 68 -5.18 4.58 1.55
N MET A 69 -5.25 4.74 2.87
CA MET A 69 -4.07 4.91 3.73
C MET A 69 -3.08 3.75 3.58
N ILE A 70 -3.55 2.50 3.64
CA ILE A 70 -2.67 1.34 3.53
C ILE A 70 -2.02 1.27 2.14
N ASN A 71 -2.78 1.54 1.08
CA ASN A 71 -2.27 1.54 -0.29
C ASN A 71 -1.20 2.63 -0.52
N GLU A 72 -1.38 3.83 0.05
CA GLU A 72 -0.34 4.86 0.01
C GLU A 72 0.97 4.39 0.65
N PHE A 73 0.91 3.71 1.80
CA PHE A 73 2.10 3.16 2.46
C PHE A 73 2.76 2.05 1.63
N LEU A 74 1.97 1.18 0.98
CA LEU A 74 2.49 0.11 0.13
C LEU A 74 3.13 0.66 -1.16
N ASN A 75 2.61 1.75 -1.71
CA ASN A 75 3.16 2.38 -2.92
C ASN A 75 4.44 3.16 -2.62
N LYS A 76 4.51 3.91 -1.51
CA LYS A 76 5.74 4.62 -1.09
C LYS A 76 6.96 3.70 -0.99
N LYS A 77 6.78 2.47 -0.50
CA LYS A 77 7.87 1.48 -0.45
C LYS A 77 8.36 1.03 -1.82
N LYS A 78 7.48 0.99 -2.83
CA LYS A 78 7.89 0.63 -4.21
C LYS A 78 8.74 1.75 -4.82
N ASP A 79 8.36 3.00 -4.59
CA ASP A 79 9.09 4.14 -5.15
C ASP A 79 10.52 4.24 -4.59
N GLU A 80 10.71 4.00 -3.29
CA GLU A 80 12.04 3.96 -2.67
C GLU A 80 12.93 2.82 -3.20
N GLN A 81 12.36 1.68 -3.56
CA GLN A 81 13.08 0.57 -4.19
C GLN A 81 13.36 0.79 -5.68
N THR A 82 12.54 1.58 -6.38
CA THR A 82 12.82 1.94 -7.79
C THR A 82 13.90 3.00 -7.96
N HIS A 83 14.19 3.82 -6.93
CA HIS A 83 15.19 4.90 -7.02
C HIS A 83 16.65 4.39 -7.05
N THR A 84 16.90 3.11 -6.77
CA THR A 84 18.25 2.53 -6.94
C THR A 84 18.57 2.13 -8.37
N ASP A 85 17.54 2.00 -9.23
CA ASP A 85 17.72 1.60 -10.61
C ASP A 85 17.82 2.84 -11.51
N LEU A 86 18.88 2.88 -12.32
CA LEU A 86 19.14 3.98 -13.24
C LEU A 86 18.01 4.03 -14.28
N THR A 87 17.22 5.12 -14.34
CA THR A 87 16.10 5.19 -15.29
C THR A 87 16.55 5.65 -16.68
N ARG A 88 15.75 5.37 -17.73
CA ARG A 88 15.97 5.88 -19.09
C ARG A 88 16.14 7.41 -19.09
N THR A 89 15.35 8.10 -18.28
CA THR A 89 15.40 9.56 -18.16
C THR A 89 16.74 10.04 -17.60
N ASP A 90 17.29 9.34 -16.63
CA ASP A 90 18.60 9.68 -16.04
C ASP A 90 19.73 9.48 -17.05
N ILE A 91 19.65 8.43 -17.88
CA ILE A 91 20.60 8.20 -18.98
C ILE A 91 20.49 9.31 -20.03
N ILE A 92 19.28 9.68 -20.44
CA ILE A 92 19.06 10.77 -21.41
C ILE A 92 19.65 12.09 -20.88
N LYS A 93 19.40 12.42 -19.61
CA LYS A 93 19.97 13.61 -18.98
C LYS A 93 21.50 13.57 -18.97
N CYS A 94 22.11 12.44 -18.62
CA CYS A 94 23.56 12.27 -18.63
C CYS A 94 24.17 12.48 -20.03
N VAL A 95 23.55 11.91 -21.06
CA VAL A 95 24.01 12.06 -22.47
C VAL A 95 23.84 13.50 -22.96
N GLN A 96 22.71 14.13 -22.64
CA GLN A 96 22.45 15.53 -22.99
C GLN A 96 23.44 16.49 -22.30
N TYR A 97 23.72 16.28 -21.01
CA TYR A 97 24.70 17.08 -20.26
C TYR A 97 26.13 16.90 -20.75
N ALA A 98 26.47 15.72 -21.27
CA ALA A 98 27.77 15.45 -21.87
C ALA A 98 27.99 16.20 -23.19
N ASN A 99 26.96 16.85 -23.74
CA ASN A 99 27.01 17.75 -24.90
C ASN A 99 27.74 17.15 -26.12
N GLY A 100 27.45 15.86 -26.40
CA GLY A 100 28.09 15.09 -27.48
C GLY A 100 29.39 14.36 -27.08
N GLY A 101 29.80 14.46 -25.81
CA GLY A 101 30.92 13.70 -25.25
C GLY A 101 30.58 12.23 -24.97
N CYS A 102 31.61 11.40 -24.81
CA CYS A 102 31.46 9.99 -24.46
C CYS A 102 31.10 9.83 -22.97
N VAL A 103 29.94 9.23 -22.67
CA VAL A 103 29.53 8.90 -21.30
C VAL A 103 29.90 7.45 -20.99
N ARG A 104 30.64 7.22 -19.90
CA ARG A 104 30.94 5.88 -19.39
C ARG A 104 30.16 5.61 -18.12
N LEU A 105 29.25 4.64 -18.17
CA LEU A 105 28.53 4.14 -16.99
C LEU A 105 29.09 2.75 -16.65
N MET A 106 29.97 2.65 -15.65
CA MET A 106 30.48 1.36 -15.16
C MET A 106 29.63 0.85 -13.99
N GLY A 107 29.34 -0.46 -13.99
CA GLY A 107 28.65 -1.12 -12.88
C GLY A 107 27.14 -0.86 -12.81
N VAL A 108 26.53 -0.29 -13.86
CA VAL A 108 25.08 -0.06 -13.92
C VAL A 108 24.37 -1.22 -14.62
N ASN A 109 23.24 -1.65 -14.08
CA ASN A 109 22.38 -2.64 -14.73
C ASN A 109 21.41 -1.90 -15.66
N LEU A 110 21.51 -2.17 -16.97
CA LEU A 110 20.65 -1.57 -18.00
C LEU A 110 19.59 -2.55 -18.54
N SER A 111 19.47 -3.74 -17.94
CA SER A 111 18.54 -4.77 -18.42
C SER A 111 17.10 -4.26 -18.34
N GLY A 112 16.33 -4.47 -19.41
CA GLY A 112 14.92 -4.06 -19.49
C GLY A 112 14.67 -2.59 -19.84
N LEU A 113 15.71 -1.73 -19.89
CA LEU A 113 15.56 -0.37 -20.38
C LEU A 113 15.56 -0.35 -21.91
N ASP A 114 14.44 0.05 -22.52
CA ASP A 114 14.44 0.42 -23.93
C ASP A 114 15.25 1.70 -24.08
N LEU A 115 16.37 1.63 -24.80
CA LEU A 115 17.25 2.76 -25.12
C LEU A 115 17.18 3.13 -26.61
N SER A 116 16.24 2.56 -27.36
CA SER A 116 16.01 2.96 -28.74
C SER A 116 15.71 4.46 -28.80
N LYS A 117 16.27 5.17 -29.77
CA LYS A 117 16.17 6.65 -29.95
C LYS A 117 17.03 7.52 -29.01
N LEU A 118 18.09 6.97 -28.41
CA LEU A 118 19.15 7.76 -27.74
C LEU A 118 20.20 8.32 -28.72
N VAL A 119 19.90 8.33 -30.02
CA VAL A 119 20.78 8.73 -31.13
C VAL A 119 20.08 9.78 -31.96
#